data_AF-A0AAQ0J0T1-F1
#
_entry.id   AF-A0AAQ0J0T1-F1
#
_cell.length_a   1.000
_cell.length_b   1.000
_cell.length_c   1.000
_cell.angle_alpha   90.00
_cell.angle_beta   90.00
_cell.angle_gamma   90.00
#
_symmetry.space_group_name_H-M   'P 1'
#
loop_
_entity.id
_entity.type
_entity.pdbx_description
1 polymer ?
#
loop_
_entity_poly.entity_id
_entity_poly.type
_entity_poly.pdbx_seq_one_letter_code
_entity_poly.pdbx_strand_id
1 'polypeptide(L)' 'MMEKIIRYASEQTIGQLSGTTMPSNRGMVTLAKRLGFTIDVQVEEGVVNMALLCRAKSD' A
#
# COMPACT_ATOMS: atom_id res chain seq x y z
N MET A 1 0.97 -12.03 -6.84
CA MET A 1 2.18 -11.26 -7.25
C MET A 1 2.45 -10.09 -6.31
N MET A 2 1.45 -9.25 -6.01
CA MET A 2 1.56 -8.10 -5.08
C MET A 2 1.96 -8.50 -3.64
N GLU A 3 1.47 -9.63 -3.14
CA GLU A 3 1.87 -10.19 -1.83
C GLU A 3 3.36 -10.48 -1.72
N LYS A 4 4.01 -10.88 -2.81
CA LYS A 4 5.44 -11.21 -2.82
C LYS A 4 6.30 -9.95 -2.68
N ILE A 5 5.84 -8.83 -3.26
CA ILE A 5 6.47 -7.52 -3.13
C ILE A 5 6.30 -7.00 -1.70
N ILE A 6 5.11 -7.15 -1.13
CA ILE A 6 4.85 -6.75 0.27
C ILE A 6 5.69 -7.57 1.23
N ARG A 7 5.79 -8.89 1.01
CA ARG A 7 6.63 -9.77 1.83
C ARG A 7 8.10 -9.40 1.72
N TYR A 8 8.60 -9.20 0.50
CA TYR A 8 9.97 -8.77 0.25
C TYR A 8 10.27 -7.40 0.89
N ALA A 9 9.34 -6.45 0.80
CA ALA A 9 9.49 -5.15 1.44
C ALA A 9 9.36 -5.20 2.97
N SER A 10 8.68 -6.20 3.54
CA SER A 10 8.65 -6.42 4.98
C SER A 10 9.90 -7.16 5.50
N GLU A 11 10.49 -8.01 4.65
CA GLU A 11 11.72 -8.77 4.94
C GLU A 11 12.97 -7.89 4.77
N GLN A 12 12.93 -6.94 3.83
CA GLN A 12 13.90 -5.86 3.73
C GLN A 12 13.50 -4.74 4.69
N THR A 13 14.46 -3.96 5.20
CA THR A 13 14.22 -2.82 6.11
C THR A 13 13.55 -1.63 5.39
N ILE A 14 12.57 -1.88 4.51
CA ILE A 14 11.77 -0.86 3.85
C ILE A 14 10.75 -0.40 4.90
N GLY A 15 11.05 0.71 5.59
CA GLY A 15 10.21 1.20 6.69
C GLY A 15 8.77 1.53 6.28
N GLN A 16 8.55 1.94 5.03
CA GLN A 16 7.22 2.26 4.51
C GLN A 16 7.13 2.00 3.00
N LEU A 17 6.05 1.36 2.59
CA LEU A 17 5.64 1.16 1.20
C LEU A 17 4.59 2.21 0.86
N SER A 18 4.92 3.18 0.01
CA SER A 18 3.95 4.14 -0.55
C SER A 18 3.63 3.78 -2.00
N GLY A 19 2.38 3.97 -2.39
CA GLY A 19 1.92 3.83 -3.77
C GLY A 19 0.79 4.80 -4.07
N THR A 20 0.55 5.05 -5.34
CA THR A 20 -0.55 5.88 -5.83
C THR A 20 -1.36 5.13 -6.87
N THR A 21 -2.67 5.32 -6.85
CA THR A 21 -3.55 4.82 -7.90
C THR A 21 -4.68 5.77 -8.21
N MET A 22 -5.44 5.47 -9.26
CA MET A 22 -6.68 6.16 -9.54
C MET A 22 -7.81 5.59 -8.67
N PRO A 23 -8.75 6.43 -8.19
CA PRO A 23 -9.93 5.98 -7.44
C PRO A 23 -10.87 5.10 -8.28
N SER A 24 -10.76 5.18 -9.62
CA SER A 24 -11.45 4.29 -10.55
C SER A 24 -10.96 2.83 -10.46
N ASN A 25 -9.71 2.60 -10.03
CA ASN A 25 -9.16 1.26 -9.84
C ASN A 25 -9.58 0.66 -8.49
N ARG A 26 -10.88 0.41 -8.36
CA ARG A 26 -11.51 -0.15 -7.14
C ARG A 26 -10.90 -1.49 -6.73
N GLY A 27 -10.41 -2.29 -7.69
CA GLY A 27 -9.74 -3.55 -7.43
C GLY A 27 -8.48 -3.35 -6.58
N MET A 28 -7.59 -2.45 -7.00
CA MET A 28 -6.36 -2.18 -6.27
C MET A 28 -6.61 -1.47 -4.93
N VAL A 29 -7.57 -0.56 -4.87
CA VAL A 29 -8.00 0.09 -3.60
C VAL A 29 -8.52 -0.95 -2.60
N THR A 30 -9.35 -1.89 -3.05
CA THR A 30 -9.89 -2.95 -2.18
C THR A 30 -8.80 -3.89 -1.70
N LEU A 31 -7.86 -4.28 -2.58
CA LEU A 31 -6.70 -5.10 -2.20
C LEU A 31 -5.83 -4.39 -1.16
N ALA A 32 -5.50 -3.11 -1.39
CA ALA A 32 -4.73 -2.30 -0.46
C ALA A 32 -5.40 -2.22 0.93
N LYS A 33 -6.73 -2.00 1.00
CA LYS A 33 -7.47 -2.03 2.28
C LYS A 33 -7.36 -3.39 2.98
N ARG A 34 -7.52 -4.49 2.25
CA ARG A 34 -7.43 -5.85 2.81
C ARG A 34 -6.03 -6.20 3.32
N LEU A 35 -5.00 -5.65 2.69
CA LEU A 35 -3.60 -5.84 3.06
C LEU A 35 -3.15 -4.91 4.21
N GLY A 36 -4.03 -4.01 4.68
CA GLY A 36 -3.73 -3.09 5.77
C GLY A 36 -3.01 -1.81 5.34
N PHE A 37 -3.03 -1.46 4.05
CA PHE A 37 -2.56 -0.15 3.61
C PHE A 37 -3.53 0.94 4.10
N THR A 38 -2.97 2.02 4.63
CA THR A 38 -3.65 3.29 4.85
C THR A 38 -3.98 3.88 3.49
N ILE A 39 -5.26 4.21 3.25
CA ILE A 39 -5.71 4.79 1.99
C ILE A 39 -6.16 6.23 2.23
N ASP A 40 -5.56 7.14 1.48
CA ASP A 40 -5.87 8.55 1.45
C ASP A 40 -6.37 8.91 0.04
N VAL A 41 -7.64 9.30 -0.07
CA VAL A 41 -8.29 9.57 -1.35
C VAL A 41 -8.29 11.07 -1.59
N GLN A 42 -7.52 11.50 -2.58
CA GLN A 42 -7.47 12.89 -3.02
C GLN A 42 -8.38 13.07 -4.22
N VAL A 43 -9.63 13.43 -3.93
CA VAL A 43 -10.67 13.62 -4.96
C VAL A 43 -10.32 14.80 -5.87
N GLU A 44 -9.69 15.85 -5.32
CA GLU A 44 -9.27 17.04 -6.06
C GLU A 44 -8.23 16.72 -7.13
N GLU A 45 -7.25 15.88 -6.81
CA GLU A 45 -6.22 15.42 -7.75
C GLU A 45 -6.66 14.19 -8.57
N GLY A 46 -7.78 13.56 -8.20
CA GLY A 46 -8.25 12.33 -8.84
C GLY A 46 -7.34 11.13 -8.59
N VAL A 47 -6.62 11.12 -7.46
CA VAL A 47 -5.70 10.04 -7.08
C VAL A 47 -6.00 9.51 -5.69
N VAL A 48 -5.47 8.33 -5.42
CA VAL A 48 -5.57 7.61 -4.17
C VAL A 48 -4.16 7.26 -3.76
N ASN A 49 -3.70 7.90 -2.69
CA ASN A 49 -2.47 7.56 -2.01
C ASN A 49 -2.71 6.34 -1.13
N MET A 50 -1.78 5.40 -1.15
CA MET A 50 -1.78 4.23 -0.28
C MET A 50 -0.42 4.07 0.39
N ALA A 51 -0.42 3.84 1.69
CA ALA A 51 0.80 3.68 2.48
C ALA A 51 0.67 2.47 3.41
N LEU A 52 1.66 1.57 3.40
CA LEU A 52 1.80 0.49 4.34
C LEU A 52 3.07 0.70 5.15
N LEU A 53 2.92 0.76 6.47
CA LEU A 53 4.06 0.72 7.38
C LEU A 53 4.56 -0.72 7.46
N CYS A 54 5.67 -1.00 6.78
CA CYS A 54 6.36 -2.28 6.91
C CYS A 54 7.19 -2.21 8.19
N ARG A 55 6.57 -2.60 9.30
CA ARG A 55 7.26 -2.78 10.57
C ARG A 55 8.20 -3.96 10.37
N ALA A 56 9.49 -3.68 10.20
CA ALA A 56 10.53 -4.71 10.18
C ALA A 56 10.27 -5.61 11.39
N LYS A 57 10.00 -6.90 11.15
CA LYS A 57 9.93 -7.86 12.24
C LYS A 57 11.31 -7.88 12.87
N SER A 58 11.43 -7.21 14.01
CA SER A 58 12.47 -7.47 14.98
C SER A 58 12.18 -8.86 15.53
N ASP A 59 12.87 -9.86 15.00
CA ASP A 59 13.08 -11.16 15.64
C ASP A 59 14.59 -11.37 15.73
#